data_AF-T0T1T1-F1
#
_entry.id   AF-T0T1T1-F1
#
_cell.length_a   1.000
_cell.length_b   1.000
_cell.length_c   1.000
_cell.angle_alpha   90.00
_cell.angle_beta   90.00
_cell.angle_gamma   90.00
#
_symmetry.space_group_name_H-M   'P 1'
#
loop_
_entity.id
_entity.type
_entity.pdbx_description
1 polymer ?
#
loop_
_entity_poly.entity_id
_entity_poly.type
_entity_poly.pdbx_seq_one_letter_code
_entity_poly.pdbx_strand_id
1 'polypeptide(L)'
;MTEHFLPKQVPALPTFKVQKFVSQILVEHGYDYRTGTIHSTDYRFWEFDERFKEKLIEERVIAVEMETAALFVSCFVSKVNIGALLLISDCPMTKDGIKTKKSAKGVFKNFTDRHIELGIEAMADIADRGENVRHYHW
;
A
#
# COMPACT_ATOMS: atom_id res chain seq x y z
N MET A 1 -7.82 -3.39 -13.70
CA MET A 1 -8.58 -3.54 -12.43
C MET A 1 -9.45 -2.32 -12.12
N THR A 2 -8.96 -1.09 -12.25
CA THR A 2 -9.69 0.15 -11.87
C THR A 2 -10.60 0.75 -12.95
N GLU A 3 -10.41 0.34 -14.22
CA GLU A 3 -11.07 0.93 -15.40
C GLU A 3 -12.60 0.81 -15.41
N HIS A 4 -13.17 -0.11 -14.61
CA HIS A 4 -14.61 -0.25 -14.43
C HIS A 4 -15.24 0.93 -13.66
N PHE A 5 -14.44 1.67 -12.90
CA PHE A 5 -14.91 2.76 -12.03
C PHE A 5 -14.53 4.14 -12.57
N LEU A 6 -13.30 4.30 -13.09
CA LEU A 6 -12.76 5.57 -13.54
C LEU A 6 -11.93 5.40 -14.83
N PRO A 7 -11.81 6.45 -15.67
CA PRO A 7 -10.90 6.44 -16.81
C PRO A 7 -9.44 6.18 -16.38
N LYS A 8 -8.67 5.48 -17.22
CA LYS A 8 -7.28 5.08 -16.94
C LYS A 8 -6.32 6.24 -16.61
N GLN A 9 -6.67 7.47 -17.00
CA GLN A 9 -5.89 8.68 -16.72
C GLN A 9 -6.03 9.12 -15.26
N VAL A 10 -7.07 8.67 -14.56
CA VAL A 10 -7.29 9.02 -13.16
C VAL A 10 -6.45 8.09 -12.27
N PRO A 11 -5.49 8.62 -11.50
CA PRO A 11 -4.63 7.79 -10.67
C PRO A 11 -5.38 7.24 -9.46
N ALA A 12 -5.02 6.02 -9.06
CA ALA A 12 -5.47 5.44 -7.80
C ALA A 12 -4.64 6.05 -6.65
N LEU A 13 -5.22 6.99 -5.91
CA LEU A 13 -4.53 7.72 -4.84
C LEU A 13 -5.18 7.48 -3.48
N PRO A 14 -4.38 7.41 -2.40
CA PRO A 14 -4.92 7.44 -1.05
C PRO A 14 -5.43 8.86 -0.73
N THR A 15 -6.25 8.95 0.31
CA THR A 15 -6.56 10.22 0.94
C THR A 15 -5.32 10.77 1.63
N PHE A 16 -4.90 11.98 1.23
CA PHE A 16 -3.73 12.66 1.78
C PHE A 16 -3.72 12.69 3.32
N LYS A 17 -4.86 12.99 3.95
CA LYS A 17 -5.00 13.01 5.41
C LYS A 17 -4.62 11.66 6.02
N VAL A 18 -5.22 10.56 5.55
CA VAL A 18 -4.93 9.22 6.08
C VAL A 18 -3.45 8.87 5.90
N GLN A 19 -2.88 9.13 4.73
CA GLN A 19 -1.47 8.87 4.46
C GLN A 19 -0.53 9.67 5.38
N LYS A 20 -0.83 10.95 5.63
CA LYS A 20 -0.04 11.80 6.53
C LYS A 20 -0.03 11.28 7.97
N PHE A 21 -1.20 10.92 8.51
CA PHE A 21 -1.31 10.43 9.88
C PHE A 21 -0.63 9.08 10.08
N VAL A 22 -0.79 8.14 9.14
CA VAL A 22 -0.06 6.86 9.16
C VAL A 22 1.46 7.09 9.15
N SER A 23 1.95 7.99 8.30
CA SER A 23 3.37 8.36 8.24
C SER A 23 3.87 8.98 9.56
N GLN A 24 3.09 9.87 10.17
CA GLN A 24 3.45 10.51 11.43
C GLN A 24 3.59 9.49 12.57
N ILE A 25 2.64 8.57 12.72
CA ILE A 25 2.68 7.54 13.78
C ILE A 25 3.87 6.60 13.62
N LEU A 26 4.20 6.24 12.38
CA LEU A 26 5.40 5.44 12.11
C LEU A 26 6.68 6.16 12.57
N VAL A 27 6.78 7.47 12.30
CA VAL A 27 7.91 8.29 12.74
C VAL A 27 7.96 8.44 14.26
N GLU A 28 6.81 8.69 14.91
CA GLU A 28 6.69 8.82 16.36
C GLU A 28 7.13 7.54 17.09
N HIS A 29 6.85 6.38 16.50
CA HIS A 29 7.31 5.08 17.00
C HIS A 29 8.74 4.72 16.60
N GLY A 30 9.42 5.55 15.81
CA GLY A 30 10.78 5.30 15.34
C GLY A 30 10.89 4.16 14.32
N TYR A 31 9.82 3.83 13.60
CA TYR A 31 9.86 2.83 12.54
C TYR A 31 10.43 3.41 11.24
N ASP A 32 11.37 2.69 10.65
CA ASP A 32 11.81 2.96 9.28
C ASP A 32 10.72 2.52 8.29
N TYR A 33 10.36 3.39 7.36
CA TYR A 33 9.34 3.11 6.34
C TYR A 33 9.78 3.65 4.97
N ARG A 34 9.11 3.18 3.92
CA ARG A 34 9.34 3.62 2.54
C ARG A 34 8.03 4.13 1.95
N THR A 35 8.13 5.19 1.16
CA THR A 35 7.01 5.74 0.38
C THR A 35 7.34 5.63 -1.09
N GLY A 36 6.38 5.18 -1.90
CA GLY A 36 6.57 5.04 -3.33
C GLY A 36 5.31 4.53 -4.01
N THR A 37 5.42 4.28 -5.31
CA THR A 37 4.36 3.71 -6.13
C THR A 37 4.31 2.19 -5.95
N ILE A 38 3.11 1.64 -6.02
CA ILE A 38 2.84 0.21 -5.82
C ILE A 38 2.14 -0.30 -7.08
N HIS A 39 2.54 -1.46 -7.58
CA HIS A 39 1.88 -2.11 -8.70
C HIS A 39 0.81 -3.08 -8.20
N SER A 40 -0.47 -2.74 -8.39
CA SER A 40 -1.58 -3.66 -8.12
C SER A 40 -1.88 -4.54 -9.33
N THR A 41 -1.77 -5.86 -9.19
CA THR A 41 -2.01 -6.82 -10.27
C THR A 41 -2.72 -8.07 -9.77
N ASP A 42 -3.54 -8.70 -10.61
CA ASP A 42 -4.09 -10.04 -10.40
C ASP A 42 -3.20 -11.15 -10.99
N TYR A 43 -2.16 -10.77 -11.74
CA TYR A 43 -1.23 -11.70 -12.35
C TYR A 43 -0.30 -12.32 -11.31
N ARG A 44 -0.54 -13.57 -10.94
CA ARG A 44 0.34 -14.38 -10.08
C ARG A 44 1.41 -15.09 -10.90
N PHE A 45 2.49 -15.53 -10.23
CA PHE A 45 3.65 -16.18 -10.86
C PHE A 45 4.39 -15.26 -11.84
N TRP A 46 4.21 -13.95 -11.68
CA TRP A 46 4.88 -12.92 -12.46
C TRP A 46 6.40 -12.93 -12.27
N GLU A 47 6.89 -13.54 -11.19
CA GLU A 47 8.31 -13.69 -10.86
C GLU A 47 9.10 -14.43 -11.95
N PHE A 48 8.41 -15.26 -12.75
CA PHE A 48 8.97 -16.02 -13.87
C PHE A 48 8.85 -15.32 -15.23
N ASP A 49 8.16 -14.17 -15.29
CA ASP A 49 8.00 -13.38 -16.50
C ASP A 49 9.02 -12.23 -16.52
N GLU A 50 10.09 -12.40 -17.29
CA GLU A 50 11.14 -11.37 -17.43
C GLU A 50 10.61 -10.06 -17.99
N ARG A 51 9.63 -10.09 -18.91
CA ARG A 51 9.05 -8.87 -19.50
C ARG A 51 8.21 -8.13 -18.46
N PHE A 52 7.47 -8.86 -17.64
CA PHE A 52 6.73 -8.25 -16.54
C PHE A 52 7.68 -7.61 -15.53
N LYS A 53 8.79 -8.27 -15.20
CA LYS A 53 9.83 -7.72 -14.32
C LYS A 53 10.48 -6.45 -14.89
N GLU A 54 10.79 -6.41 -16.18
CA GLU A 54 11.29 -5.20 -16.86
C GLU A 54 10.28 -4.05 -16.74
N LYS A 55 8.99 -4.32 -16.96
CA LYS A 55 7.91 -3.34 -16.79
C LYS A 55 7.85 -2.77 -15.36
N LEU A 56 7.95 -3.62 -14.33
CA LEU A 56 7.96 -3.16 -12.93
C LEU A 56 9.14 -2.20 -12.65
N ILE A 57 10.31 -2.47 -13.25
CA ILE A 57 11.49 -1.61 -13.14
C ILE A 57 11.24 -0.27 -13.83
N GLU A 58 10.65 -0.27 -15.03
CA GLU A 58 10.30 0.95 -15.78
C GLU A 58 9.30 1.83 -15.01
N GLU A 59 8.33 1.21 -14.34
CA GLU A 59 7.32 1.89 -13.51
C GLU A 59 7.88 2.41 -12.18
N ARG A 60 9.12 2.03 -11.81
CA ARG A 60 9.81 2.44 -10.57
C ARG A 60 9.01 2.14 -9.30
N VAL A 61 8.24 1.06 -9.31
CA VAL A 61 7.44 0.64 -8.16
C VAL A 61 8.31 0.05 -7.06
N ILE A 62 7.91 0.26 -5.81
CA ILE A 62 8.64 -0.24 -4.64
C ILE A 62 8.08 -1.57 -4.13
N ALA A 63 6.87 -1.94 -4.54
CA ALA A 63 6.24 -3.23 -4.21
C ALA A 63 5.18 -3.61 -5.24
N VAL A 64 4.80 -4.89 -5.20
CA VAL A 64 3.72 -5.49 -6.00
C VAL A 64 2.73 -6.13 -5.04
N GLU A 65 1.44 -5.89 -5.24
CA GLU A 65 0.34 -6.47 -4.46
C GLU A 65 -0.92 -6.58 -5.33
N MET A 66 -2.10 -6.88 -4.77
CA MET A 66 -3.26 -7.30 -5.57
C MET A 66 -4.53 -6.45 -5.36
N GLU A 67 -4.56 -5.45 -4.47
CA GLU A 67 -5.80 -4.80 -4.01
C GLU A 67 -5.77 -3.27 -3.94
N THR A 68 -4.62 -2.65 -3.69
CA THR A 68 -4.49 -1.25 -3.25
C THR A 68 -5.11 -0.28 -4.27
N ALA A 69 -4.80 -0.42 -5.56
CA ALA A 69 -5.36 0.44 -6.58
C ALA A 69 -6.90 0.32 -6.70
N ALA A 70 -7.43 -0.91 -6.60
CA ALA A 70 -8.87 -1.15 -6.62
C ALA A 70 -9.57 -0.52 -5.41
N LEU A 71 -8.99 -0.68 -4.22
CA LEU A 71 -9.50 -0.09 -2.99
C LEU A 71 -9.50 1.44 -3.07
N PHE A 72 -8.40 2.06 -3.50
CA PHE A 72 -8.30 3.51 -3.62
C PHE A 72 -9.34 4.08 -4.58
N VAL A 73 -9.50 3.48 -5.76
CA VAL A 73 -10.49 3.93 -6.74
C VAL A 73 -11.92 3.71 -6.26
N SER A 74 -12.23 2.56 -5.66
CA SER A 74 -13.58 2.25 -5.16
C SER A 74 -13.98 3.19 -4.03
N CYS A 75 -13.06 3.47 -3.10
CA CYS A 75 -13.28 4.42 -2.01
C CYS A 75 -13.38 5.86 -2.51
N PHE A 76 -12.57 6.25 -3.51
CA PHE A 76 -12.67 7.57 -4.13
C PHE A 76 -14.06 7.81 -4.73
N VAL A 77 -14.57 6.86 -5.54
CA VAL A 77 -15.92 6.95 -6.11
C VAL A 77 -17.01 6.97 -5.01
N SER A 78 -16.80 6.21 -3.93
CA SER A 78 -17.72 6.14 -2.79
C SER A 78 -17.59 7.30 -1.79
N LYS A 79 -16.69 8.27 -2.03
CA LYS A 79 -16.39 9.39 -1.10
C LYS A 79 -15.95 8.92 0.29
N VAL A 80 -15.25 7.80 0.37
CA VAL A 80 -14.69 7.23 1.61
C VAL A 80 -13.19 7.53 1.68
N ASN A 81 -12.74 8.05 2.82
CA ASN A 81 -11.30 8.29 3.05
C ASN A 81 -10.57 6.95 3.22
N ILE A 82 -9.41 6.80 2.56
CA ILE A 82 -8.63 5.56 2.60
C ILE A 82 -7.12 5.83 2.57
N GLY A 83 -6.35 4.91 3.13
CA GLY A 83 -4.89 4.83 2.98
C GLY A 83 -4.44 3.38 3.03
N ALA A 84 -3.15 3.14 2.83
CA ALA A 84 -2.57 1.81 2.91
C ALA A 84 -1.23 1.86 3.65
N LEU A 85 -1.03 0.90 4.54
CA LEU A 85 0.27 0.53 5.10
C LEU A 85 0.51 -0.93 4.73
N LEU A 86 1.61 -1.18 4.03
CA LEU A 86 1.92 -2.51 3.50
C LEU A 86 3.14 -3.06 4.23
N LEU A 87 3.06 -4.34 4.61
CA LEU A 87 4.16 -5.08 5.20
C LEU A 87 4.83 -5.92 4.11
N ILE A 88 6.12 -5.68 3.87
CA ILE A 88 6.90 -6.44 2.89
C ILE A 88 7.13 -7.87 3.40
N SER A 89 6.54 -8.86 2.72
CA SER A 89 6.69 -10.29 3.06
C SER A 89 7.98 -10.91 2.52
N ASP A 90 8.38 -10.50 1.33
CA ASP A 90 9.46 -11.07 0.53
C ASP A 90 9.92 -10.13 -0.58
N CYS A 91 11.07 -10.44 -1.19
CA CYS A 91 11.74 -9.60 -2.19
C CYS A 91 12.09 -10.41 -3.45
N PRO A 92 11.11 -10.81 -4.28
CA PRO A 92 11.30 -11.75 -5.39
C PRO A 92 12.30 -11.28 -6.47
N MET A 93 12.55 -9.96 -6.56
CA MET A 93 13.48 -9.35 -7.52
C MET A 93 14.96 -9.48 -7.13
N THR A 94 15.28 -9.99 -5.94
CA THR A 94 16.67 -10.19 -5.50
C THR A 94 17.18 -11.59 -5.89
N LYS A 95 18.50 -11.77 -6.04
CA LYS A 95 19.10 -13.05 -6.48
C LYS A 95 18.75 -14.24 -5.57
N ASP A 96 18.48 -13.99 -4.29
CA ASP A 96 18.01 -14.96 -3.29
C ASP A 96 16.50 -14.83 -3.00
N GLY A 97 15.77 -14.12 -3.86
CA GLY A 97 14.52 -13.43 -3.57
C GLY A 97 13.28 -14.29 -3.50
N ILE A 98 13.30 -15.46 -4.13
CA ILE A 98 12.23 -16.46 -4.02
C ILE A 98 12.50 -17.28 -2.74
N LYS A 99 12.26 -16.69 -1.56
CA LYS A 99 12.49 -17.38 -0.29
C LYS A 99 11.37 -18.38 0.02
N THR A 100 11.79 -19.50 0.60
CA THR A 100 10.94 -20.58 1.09
C THR A 100 9.81 -20.07 2.00
N LYS A 101 8.63 -20.72 1.95
CA LYS A 101 7.43 -20.43 2.79
C LYS A 101 7.71 -20.21 4.29
N LYS A 102 8.84 -20.69 4.80
CA LYS A 102 9.29 -20.55 6.19
C LYS A 102 9.72 -19.10 6.54
N SER A 103 10.31 -18.36 5.60
CA SER A 103 10.76 -16.97 5.82
C SER A 103 9.58 -16.01 5.95
N ALA A 104 8.61 -16.08 5.02
CA ALA A 104 7.41 -15.25 5.06
C ALA A 104 6.62 -15.45 6.36
N LYS A 105 6.46 -16.70 6.82
CA LYS A 105 5.79 -17.01 8.10
C LYS A 105 6.46 -16.34 9.31
N GLY A 106 7.78 -16.19 9.30
CA GLY A 106 8.51 -15.50 10.36
C GLY A 106 8.21 -14.01 10.40
N VAL A 107 8.15 -13.36 9.23
CA VAL A 107 7.78 -11.94 9.12
C VAL A 107 6.36 -11.72 9.63
N PHE A 108 5.38 -12.48 9.14
CA PHE A 108 4.01 -12.34 9.61
C PHE A 108 3.89 -12.56 11.12
N LYS A 109 4.51 -13.61 11.67
CA LYS A 109 4.44 -13.87 13.11
C LYS A 109 5.01 -12.71 13.95
N ASN A 110 6.04 -12.04 13.47
CA ASN A 110 6.75 -11.03 14.26
C ASN A 110 6.18 -9.62 14.09
N PHE A 111 5.53 -9.34 12.95
CA PHE A 111 5.13 -7.97 12.60
C PHE A 111 3.63 -7.78 12.43
N THR A 112 2.82 -8.84 12.28
CA THR A 112 1.37 -8.70 12.05
C THR A 112 0.66 -7.98 13.19
N ASP A 113 0.87 -8.38 14.45
CA ASP A 113 0.17 -7.79 15.59
C ASP A 113 0.47 -6.29 15.69
N ARG A 114 1.76 -5.94 15.65
CA ARG A 114 2.23 -4.55 15.62
C ARG A 114 1.69 -3.77 14.43
N HIS A 115 1.62 -4.38 13.26
CA HIS A 115 1.13 -3.73 12.04
C HIS A 115 -0.36 -3.37 12.17
N ILE A 116 -1.15 -4.27 12.77
CA ILE A 116 -2.56 -4.03 13.09
C ILE A 116 -2.70 -2.93 14.16
N GLU A 117 -1.92 -3.00 15.23
CA GLU A 117 -1.91 -1.99 16.30
C GLU A 117 -1.64 -0.58 15.76
N LEU A 118 -0.62 -0.42 14.91
CA LEU A 118 -0.30 0.85 14.26
C LEU A 118 -1.43 1.36 13.36
N GLY A 119 -2.11 0.44 12.66
CA GLY A 119 -3.28 0.78 11.86
C GLY A 119 -4.45 1.29 12.69
N ILE A 120 -4.72 0.63 13.83
CA ILE A 120 -5.77 1.04 14.78
C ILE A 120 -5.44 2.41 15.38
N GLU A 121 -4.19 2.60 15.81
CA GLU A 121 -3.73 3.87 16.36
C GLU A 121 -3.85 5.01 15.35
N ALA A 122 -3.47 4.77 14.08
CA ALA A 122 -3.63 5.75 13.03
C ALA A 122 -5.08 6.16 12.79
N MET A 123 -6.00 5.21 12.82
CA MET A 123 -7.42 5.52 12.68
C MET A 123 -7.98 6.28 13.89
N ALA A 124 -7.52 5.95 15.11
CA ALA A 124 -7.89 6.66 16.32
C ALA A 124 -7.37 8.10 16.33
N ASP A 125 -6.11 8.33 15.94
CA ASP A 125 -5.50 9.66 15.88
C ASP A 125 -6.17 10.54 14.79
N ILE A 126 -6.51 9.96 13.64
CA ILE A 126 -7.27 10.66 12.59
C ILE A 126 -8.64 11.11 13.10
N ALA A 127 -9.29 10.30 13.95
CA ALA A 127 -10.60 10.63 14.51
C ALA A 127 -10.54 11.77 15.54
N ASP A 128 -9.48 11.82 16.35
CA ASP A 128 -9.31 12.84 17.40
C ASP A 128 -8.74 14.16 16.85
N ARG A 129 -7.65 14.09 16.07
CA ARG A 129 -6.91 15.26 15.55
C ARG A 129 -7.39 15.73 14.19
N GLY A 130 -8.48 15.15 13.71
CA GLY A 130 -8.91 15.29 12.33
C GLY A 130 -9.44 16.68 12.00
N GLU A 131 -8.57 17.67 11.80
CA GLU A 131 -8.94 19.00 11.32
C GLU A 131 -9.80 18.95 10.04
N ASN A 132 -10.62 19.99 9.87
CA ASN A 132 -11.41 20.26 8.67
C ASN A 132 -10.48 20.67 7.51
N VAL A 133 -9.86 19.69 6.86
CA VAL A 133 -9.20 19.92 5.57
C VAL A 133 -10.30 20.23 4.54
N ARG A 134 -10.17 21.35 3.82
CA ARG A 134 -11.05 21.66 2.70
C ARG A 134 -10.81 20.66 1.58
N HIS A 135 -11.63 19.61 1.53
CA HIS A 135 -11.69 18.73 0.38
C HIS A 135 -12.40 19.45 -0.77
N TYR A 136 -11.91 19.29 -1.99
CA TYR A 136 -12.64 19.74 -3.17
C TYR A 136 -13.93 18.92 -3.27
N HIS A 137 -15.08 19.59 -3.33
CA HIS A 137 -16.38 18.93 -3.48
C HIS A 137 -16.73 18.94 -4.97
N TRP A 138 -16.89 17.75 -5.55
CA TRP A 138 -17.44 17.52 -6.88
C TRP A 138 -18.91 17.11 -6.81
#